data_AF-A0A382PCH5-F1
#
_entry.id   AF-A0A382PCH5-F1
#
_cell.length_a   1.000
_cell.length_b   1.000
_cell.length_c   1.000
_cell.angle_alpha   90.00
_cell.angle_beta   90.00
_cell.angle_gamma   90.00
#
_symmetry.space_group_name_H-M   'P 1'
#
loop_
_entity.id
_entity.type
_entity.pdbx_description
1 polymer ?
#
loop_
_entity_poly.entity_id
_entity_poly.type
_entity_poly.pdbx_seq_one_letter_code
_entity_poly.pdbx_strand_id
1 'polypeptide(L)'
;MSTTTVSKLASALKLSNEKLILQLNEAGIEVKNDDDVLSNDQKLLLLNHLRGSHGTKETTSSAPKKLTINRRSQSELKLSGGFGTSRTVNVE
;
A
#
# COMPACT_ATOMS: atom_id res chain seq x y z
N MET A 1 -17.51 -30.65 11.00
CA MET A 1 -16.45 -29.65 11.24
C MET A 1 -15.24 -30.04 10.41
N SER A 2 -14.79 -29.19 9.49
CA SER A 2 -13.67 -29.51 8.58
C SER A 2 -12.35 -29.13 9.25
N THR A 3 -11.57 -30.13 9.68
CA THR A 3 -10.20 -29.94 10.14
C THR A 3 -9.35 -29.48 8.94
N THR A 4 -8.72 -28.32 9.05
CA THR A 4 -7.87 -27.77 7.98
C THR A 4 -6.48 -27.57 8.54
N THR A 5 -5.49 -28.21 7.94
CA THR A 5 -4.09 -28.10 8.34
C THR A 5 -3.47 -26.82 7.81
N VAL A 6 -2.39 -26.33 8.43
CA VAL A 6 -1.61 -25.16 7.96
C VAL A 6 -1.20 -25.34 6.50
N SER A 7 -0.64 -26.50 6.12
CA SER A 7 -0.25 -26.81 4.74
C SER A 7 -1.44 -26.74 3.74
N LYS A 8 -2.60 -27.25 4.14
CA LYS A 8 -3.83 -27.22 3.33
C LYS A 8 -4.31 -25.78 3.11
N LEU A 9 -4.23 -24.94 4.15
CA LEU A 9 -4.64 -23.54 4.10
C LEU A 9 -3.65 -22.69 3.29
N ALA A 10 -2.34 -22.89 3.50
CA ALA A 10 -1.28 -22.24 2.71
C ALA A 10 -1.45 -22.52 1.22
N SER A 11 -1.70 -23.78 0.85
CA SER A 11 -1.96 -24.19 -0.53
C SER A 11 -3.19 -23.50 -1.14
N ALA A 12 -4.29 -23.39 -0.36
CA ALA A 12 -5.51 -22.73 -0.80
C ALA A 12 -5.33 -21.21 -1.03
N LEU A 13 -4.51 -20.57 -0.19
CA LEU A 13 -4.19 -19.14 -0.29
C LEU A 13 -2.99 -18.86 -1.21
N LYS A 14 -2.38 -19.89 -1.81
CA LYS A 14 -1.16 -19.80 -2.63
C LYS A 14 -0.02 -19.04 -1.93
N LEU A 15 0.11 -19.26 -0.63
CA LEU A 15 1.15 -18.68 0.22
C LEU A 15 2.15 -19.76 0.64
N SER A 16 3.38 -19.37 0.91
CA SER A 16 4.35 -20.27 1.56
C SER A 16 3.89 -20.57 2.98
N ASN A 17 4.06 -21.82 3.38
CA ASN A 17 3.87 -22.32 4.74
C ASN A 17 4.56 -21.44 5.78
N GLU A 18 5.82 -21.09 5.54
CA GLU A 18 6.62 -20.24 6.43
C GLU A 18 5.99 -18.86 6.65
N LYS A 19 5.47 -18.25 5.56
CA LYS A 19 4.80 -16.95 5.64
C LYS A 19 3.50 -17.03 6.43
N LEU A 20 2.73 -18.10 6.22
CA LEU A 20 1.50 -18.32 6.95
C LEU A 20 1.76 -18.53 8.45
N ILE A 21 2.77 -19.34 8.80
CA ILE A 21 3.20 -19.54 10.20
C ILE A 21 3.60 -18.21 10.83
N LEU A 22 4.38 -17.39 10.12
CA LEU A 22 4.77 -16.07 10.62
C LEU A 22 3.55 -15.17 10.90
N GLN A 23 2.58 -15.13 9.98
CA GLN A 23 1.33 -14.36 10.17
C GLN A 23 0.45 -14.89 11.30
N LEU A 24 0.42 -16.21 11.50
CA LEU A 24 -0.29 -16.82 12.63
C LEU A 24 0.35 -16.46 13.96
N ASN A 25 1.69 -16.48 14.04
CA ASN A 25 2.42 -16.04 15.23
C ASN A 25 2.22 -14.54 15.50
N GLU A 26 2.21 -13.69 14.48
CA GLU A 26 1.87 -12.26 14.63
C GLU A 26 0.45 -12.03 15.14
N ALA A 27 -0.49 -12.91 14.78
CA ALA A 27 -1.87 -12.91 15.28
C ALA A 27 -2.01 -13.51 16.70
N GLY A 28 -0.90 -13.91 17.33
CA GLY A 28 -0.91 -14.51 18.68
C GLY A 28 -1.28 -15.99 18.71
N ILE A 29 -1.23 -16.68 17.56
CA ILE A 29 -1.49 -18.11 17.45
C ILE A 29 -0.16 -18.82 17.31
N GLU A 30 0.27 -19.49 18.39
CA GLU A 30 1.51 -20.27 18.35
C GLU A 30 1.30 -21.54 17.52
N VAL A 31 1.90 -21.56 16.34
CA VAL A 31 1.88 -22.71 15.42
C VAL A 31 3.33 -23.05 15.07
N LYS A 32 3.71 -24.30 15.29
CA LYS A 32 5.11 -24.74 15.13
C LYS A 32 5.36 -25.56 13.86
N ASN A 33 4.35 -26.30 13.40
CA ASN A 33 4.49 -27.27 12.32
C ASN A 33 3.46 -27.04 11.22
N ASP A 34 3.82 -27.43 10.01
CA ASP A 34 2.97 -27.40 8.83
C ASP A 34 1.76 -28.34 8.90
N ASP A 35 1.86 -29.35 9.76
CA ASP A 35 0.86 -30.37 10.02
C ASP A 35 -0.12 -30.00 11.14
N ASP A 36 0.03 -28.82 11.74
CA ASP A 36 -0.86 -28.40 12.81
C ASP A 36 -2.28 -28.08 12.30
N VAL A 37 -3.27 -28.40 13.12
CA VAL A 37 -4.69 -28.28 12.75
C VAL A 37 -5.21 -26.91 13.18
N LEU A 38 -5.66 -26.13 12.20
CA LEU A 38 -6.28 -24.83 12.44
C LEU A 38 -7.78 -24.97 12.72
N SER A 39 -8.21 -24.50 13.90
CA SER A 39 -9.61 -24.28 14.25
C SER A 39 -10.19 -23.09 13.50
N ASN A 40 -11.53 -22.99 13.47
CA ASN A 40 -12.23 -21.85 12.90
C ASN A 40 -11.94 -20.55 13.67
N ASP A 41 -11.77 -20.60 15.00
CA ASP A 41 -11.44 -19.42 15.80
C ASP A 41 -10.08 -18.82 15.43
N GLN A 42 -9.08 -19.67 15.19
CA GLN A 42 -7.74 -19.26 14.75
C GLN A 42 -7.79 -18.58 13.37
N LYS A 43 -8.62 -19.09 12.45
CA LYS A 43 -8.82 -18.46 11.14
C LYS A 43 -9.45 -17.07 11.27
N LEU A 44 -10.40 -16.90 12.19
CA LEU A 44 -11.03 -15.60 12.45
C LEU A 44 -10.06 -14.60 13.07
N LEU A 45 -9.20 -15.05 13.99
CA LEU A 45 -8.14 -14.24 14.58
C LEU A 45 -7.15 -13.77 13.50
N LEU A 46 -6.68 -14.68 12.65
CA LEU A 46 -5.81 -14.34 11.51
C LEU A 46 -6.49 -13.31 10.59
N LEU A 47 -7.77 -13.52 10.26
CA LEU A 47 -8.55 -12.57 9.46
C LEU A 47 -8.67 -11.19 10.12
N ASN A 48 -8.86 -11.13 11.44
CA ASN A 48 -8.89 -9.88 12.19
C ASN A 48 -7.53 -9.17 12.13
N HIS A 49 -6.43 -9.90 12.33
CA HIS A 49 -5.06 -9.37 12.22
C HIS A 49 -4.79 -8.80 10.83
N LEU A 50 -5.10 -9.55 9.76
CA LEU A 50 -4.90 -9.11 8.38
C LEU A 50 -5.74 -7.88 8.03
N ARG A 51 -7.01 -7.83 8.50
CA ARG A 51 -7.85 -6.63 8.32
C ARG A 51 -7.33 -5.43 9.09
N GLY A 52 -6.83 -5.62 10.31
CA GLY A 52 -6.23 -4.54 11.10
C GLY A 52 -4.94 -4.01 10.48
N SER A 53 -4.07 -4.90 10.01
CA SER A 53 -2.80 -4.57 9.35
C SER A 53 -3.01 -3.87 8.00
N HIS A 54 -4.02 -4.27 7.23
CA HIS A 54 -4.32 -3.68 5.91
C HIS A 54 -5.28 -2.46 6.00
N GLY A 55 -6.09 -2.36 7.06
CA GLY A 55 -7.12 -1.34 7.24
C GLY A 55 -6.61 0.04 7.61
N THR A 56 -5.36 0.17 8.10
CA THR A 56 -4.78 1.46 8.50
C THR A 56 -3.68 1.96 7.57
N LYS A 57 -3.44 1.31 6.43
CA LYS A 57 -2.44 1.77 5.44
C LYS A 57 -3.04 2.29 4.13
N GLU A 58 -4.28 1.95 3.80
CA GLU A 58 -4.91 2.37 2.53
C GLU A 58 -5.96 3.48 2.62
N THR A 59 -6.29 4.00 3.80
CA THR A 59 -7.15 5.20 3.91
C THR A 59 -6.40 6.47 4.31
N THR A 60 -5.08 6.38 4.57
CA THR A 60 -4.24 7.54 4.88
C THR A 60 -3.06 7.76 3.94
N SER A 61 -2.83 6.87 2.97
CA SER A 61 -1.70 7.00 2.03
C SER A 61 -2.10 7.06 0.55
N SER A 62 -3.38 6.94 0.21
CA SER A 62 -3.90 7.14 -1.15
C SER A 62 -4.70 8.44 -1.27
N ALA A 63 -4.10 9.53 -0.82
CA ALA A 63 -4.39 10.85 -1.36
C ALA A 63 -3.11 11.69 -1.17
N PRO A 64 -2.33 11.99 -2.23
CA PRO A 64 -1.39 13.08 -2.13
C PRO A 64 -2.21 14.35 -1.84
N LYS A 65 -2.21 14.81 -0.58
CA LYS A 65 -2.97 15.98 -0.11
C LYS A 65 -2.53 17.31 -0.73
N LYS A 66 -1.56 17.29 -1.66
CA LYS A 66 -1.13 18.45 -2.44
C LYS A 66 -0.33 18.00 -3.66
N LEU A 67 -0.98 17.83 -4.80
CA LEU A 67 -0.28 17.91 -6.08
C LEU A 67 -0.02 19.40 -6.33
N THR A 68 1.10 19.93 -5.84
CA THR A 68 1.54 21.29 -6.20
C THR A 68 1.95 21.24 -7.67
N ILE A 69 1.02 21.56 -8.56
CA ILE A 69 1.35 21.84 -9.95
C ILE A 69 2.23 23.09 -9.94
N ASN A 70 3.55 22.92 -10.12
CA ASN A 70 4.44 24.03 -10.42
C ASN A 70 4.09 24.54 -11.81
N ARG A 71 3.12 25.47 -11.87
CA ARG A 71 2.76 26.18 -13.09
C ARG A 71 4.02 26.88 -13.59
N ARG A 72 4.55 26.45 -14.75
CA ARG A 72 5.67 27.11 -15.42
C ARG A 72 5.27 28.55 -15.69
N SER A 73 5.83 29.48 -14.90
CA SER A 73 5.59 30.92 -15.07
C SER A 73 6.54 31.39 -16.15
N GLN A 74 6.06 31.54 -17.38
CA GLN A 74 6.81 32.29 -18.38
C GLN A 74 6.74 33.77 -17.98
N SER A 75 7.87 34.30 -17.52
CA SER A 75 8.00 35.71 -17.19
C SER A 75 8.27 36.49 -18.48
N GLU A 76 7.21 36.99 -19.12
CA GLU A 76 7.36 37.96 -20.21
C GLU A 76 7.82 39.30 -19.62
N LEU A 77 9.08 39.65 -19.86
CA LEU A 77 9.65 40.93 -19.43
C LEU A 77 9.22 42.01 -20.43
N LYS A 78 8.08 42.66 -20.18
CA LYS A 78 7.62 43.81 -20.97
C LYS A 78 8.43 45.06 -20.60
N LEU A 79 9.52 45.28 -21.32
CA LEU A 79 10.26 46.54 -21.33
C LEU A 79 9.45 47.57 -22.12
N SER A 80 8.77 48.50 -21.44
CA SER A 80 8.29 49.72 -22.10
C SER A 80 9.48 50.67 -22.28
N GLY A 81 10.24 50.47 -23.35
CA GLY A 81 11.17 51.44 -23.89
C GLY A 81 10.68 51.82 -25.28
N GLY A 82 10.44 53.11 -25.52
CA GLY A 82 9.72 53.59 -26.69
C GLY A 82 10.34 53.23 -28.04
N PHE A 83 9.44 53.12 -29.02
CA PHE A 83 9.66 53.18 -30.46
C PHE A 83 10.20 51.91 -31.16
N GLY A 84 9.24 51.09 -31.64
CA GLY A 84 9.42 50.26 -32.85
C GLY A 84 9.91 48.82 -32.61
N THR A 85 9.00 47.86 -32.81
CA THR A 85 9.23 46.39 -32.88
C THR A 85 9.39 45.70 -31.53
N SER A 86 8.28 45.20 -30.99
CA SER A 86 8.25 44.22 -29.91
C SER A 86 8.78 42.86 -30.41
N ARG A 87 10.05 42.54 -30.12
CA ARG A 87 10.62 41.20 -30.33
C ARG A 87 10.45 40.40 -29.04
N THR A 88 9.59 39.39 -29.06
CA THR A 88 9.43 38.45 -27.95
C THR A 88 10.58 37.44 -27.98
N VAL A 89 11.38 37.36 -26.91
CA VAL A 89 12.44 36.36 -26.77
C VAL A 89 12.08 35.46 -25.58
N ASN A 90 11.95 34.16 -25.85
CA ASN A 90 11.78 33.15 -24.82
C ASN A 90 13.16 32.80 -24.25
N VAL A 91 13.31 32.84 -22.93
CA VAL A 91 14.48 32.34 -22.21
C VAL A 91 14.05 31.20 -21.30
N GLU A 92 14.86 30.14 -21.24
CA GLU A 92 14.64 28.95 -20.42
C GLU A 92 15.20 29.09 -19.00
#